data_AF-A0A524GKC3-F1
#
_entry.id   AF-A0A524GKC3-F1
#
_cell.length_a   1.000
_cell.length_b   1.000
_cell.length_c   1.000
_cell.angle_alpha   90.00
_cell.angle_beta   90.00
_cell.angle_gamma   90.00
#
_symmetry.space_group_name_H-M   'P 1'
#
loop_
_entity.id
_entity.type
_entity.pdbx_description
1 polymer ?
#
loop_
_entity_poly.entity_id
_entity_poly.type
_entity_poly.pdbx_seq_one_letter_code
_entity_poly.pdbx_strand_id
1 'polypeptide(L)'
;MSRLPLVAFVVVFAGAVAPCPVSAFSGHQDPAKMVSRCTPCHSSHGVSNTPMLREAGDEFCLGCHSTRSADPQRKRSLGMSTSAHPADIESELRKPYPHRWASCQDCHSVHGVQSVRRGLVEPFTMGQVKASPKRGFDTEADLCLSCHGTRGVGGGDPHDLRALLDPRNPSYHPVLATGPARNVPSLRSPLSTDSRVNCTDCHTNDDPAGPRGPHGSRQDGGLGTAMNQQEGQPESETAYALCYACHDRQVVLEQDAFPLHSEHVVDNRIPCNFCHEPHGATSALALIRFNEPTVLQGVTASSSGVLGYESLGTGSGACFLTCHGVDHDPLGYGAGFDSKGLPLVPDMWGRGVLPGATQRIPNGRVAPLPRKTDPQK
;
A
#
# COMPACT_ATOMS: atom_id res chain seq x y z
N MET A 1 -80.44 -28.44 -15.89
CA MET A 1 -79.22 -29.25 -15.79
C MET A 1 -78.31 -28.89 -16.96
N SER A 2 -77.35 -27.98 -16.77
CA SER A 2 -76.29 -27.75 -17.76
C SER A 2 -75.00 -27.48 -16.99
N ARG A 3 -74.05 -28.40 -17.15
CA ARG A 3 -72.72 -28.39 -16.55
C ARG A 3 -71.85 -27.41 -17.34
N LEU A 4 -71.24 -26.43 -16.66
CA LEU A 4 -70.15 -25.63 -17.24
C LEU A 4 -68.89 -26.51 -17.38
N PRO A 5 -68.13 -26.42 -18.47
CA PRO A 5 -66.86 -27.13 -18.59
C PRO A 5 -65.75 -26.35 -17.87
N LEU A 6 -64.98 -27.06 -17.05
CA LEU A 6 -63.77 -26.57 -16.41
C LEU A 6 -62.64 -26.57 -17.45
N VAL A 7 -62.25 -25.39 -17.93
CA VAL A 7 -61.07 -25.24 -18.80
C VAL A 7 -59.83 -25.21 -17.92
N ALA A 8 -59.04 -26.29 -17.94
CA ALA A 8 -57.76 -26.37 -17.26
C ALA A 8 -56.71 -25.58 -18.05
N PHE A 9 -56.22 -24.48 -17.48
CA PHE A 9 -55.06 -23.76 -17.99
C PHE A 9 -53.79 -24.59 -17.72
N VAL A 10 -53.22 -25.18 -18.77
CA VAL A 10 -51.87 -25.75 -18.72
C VAL A 10 -50.89 -24.58 -18.80
N VAL A 11 -50.35 -24.16 -17.65
CA VAL A 11 -49.22 -23.23 -17.61
C VAL A 11 -47.97 -24.03 -18.00
N VAL A 12 -47.54 -23.87 -19.25
CA VAL A 12 -46.23 -24.34 -19.70
C VAL A 12 -45.18 -23.45 -19.04
N PHE A 13 -44.54 -23.94 -17.98
CA PHE A 13 -43.31 -23.36 -17.47
C PHE A 13 -42.24 -23.54 -18.55
N ALA A 14 -42.03 -22.51 -19.36
CA ALA A 14 -40.78 -22.35 -20.09
C ALA A 14 -39.69 -22.17 -19.05
N GLY A 15 -39.04 -23.27 -18.67
CA GLY A 15 -37.84 -23.22 -17.84
C GLY A 15 -36.83 -22.34 -18.55
N ALA A 16 -36.62 -21.13 -18.04
CA ALA A 16 -35.49 -20.31 -18.42
C ALA A 16 -34.25 -21.15 -18.09
N VAL A 17 -33.62 -21.69 -19.14
CA VAL A 17 -32.30 -22.28 -19.02
C VAL A 17 -31.41 -21.14 -18.55
N ALA A 18 -31.07 -21.13 -17.27
CA ALA A 18 -30.10 -20.20 -16.74
C ALA A 18 -28.85 -20.34 -17.63
N PRO A 19 -28.37 -19.26 -18.28
CA PRO A 19 -27.15 -19.34 -19.05
C PRO A 19 -26.07 -19.88 -18.11
N CYS A 20 -25.42 -20.98 -18.50
CA CYS A 20 -24.27 -21.50 -17.78
C CYS A 20 -23.35 -20.32 -17.47
N PRO A 21 -22.86 -20.18 -16.22
CA PRO A 21 -21.92 -19.13 -15.90
C PRO A 21 -20.73 -19.30 -16.83
N VAL A 22 -20.60 -18.36 -17.76
CA VAL A 22 -19.42 -18.22 -18.60
C VAL A 22 -18.28 -18.04 -17.62
N SER A 23 -17.52 -19.12 -17.44
CA SER A 23 -16.30 -19.08 -16.65
C SER A 23 -15.48 -17.95 -17.25
N ALA A 24 -15.14 -16.93 -16.46
CA ALA A 24 -14.25 -15.88 -16.89
C ALA A 24 -12.88 -16.54 -17.13
N PHE A 25 -12.67 -17.03 -18.35
CA PHE A 25 -11.39 -17.54 -18.77
C PHE A 25 -10.41 -16.37 -18.77
N SER A 26 -9.20 -16.59 -18.28
CA SER A 26 -8.07 -15.71 -18.61
C SER A 26 -8.08 -15.48 -20.13
N GLY A 27 -7.79 -14.28 -20.62
CA GLY A 27 -7.81 -13.97 -22.06
C GLY A 27 -6.94 -14.92 -22.91
N HIS A 28 -5.98 -15.61 -22.28
CA HIS A 28 -5.15 -16.66 -22.86
C HIS A 28 -5.87 -18.00 -23.10
N GLN A 29 -6.98 -18.26 -22.40
CA GLN A 29 -7.80 -19.47 -22.51
C GLN A 29 -9.19 -19.21 -23.13
N ASP A 30 -9.54 -17.94 -23.38
CA ASP A 30 -10.78 -17.57 -24.05
C ASP A 30 -10.72 -17.98 -25.54
N PRO A 31 -11.54 -18.95 -26.00
CA PRO A 31 -11.54 -19.39 -27.39
C PRO A 31 -11.97 -18.29 -28.38
N ALA A 32 -12.67 -17.25 -27.93
CA ALA A 32 -13.03 -16.11 -28.76
C ALA A 32 -11.82 -15.19 -29.04
N LYS A 33 -10.81 -15.21 -28.17
CA LYS A 33 -9.58 -14.42 -28.31
C LYS A 33 -8.42 -15.27 -28.86
N MET A 34 -8.31 -16.53 -28.41
CA MET A 34 -7.32 -17.51 -28.84
C MET A 34 -7.94 -18.60 -29.71
N VAL A 35 -8.14 -18.29 -31.00
CA VAL A 35 -8.88 -19.14 -31.95
C VAL A 35 -8.21 -20.50 -32.18
N SER A 36 -6.87 -20.55 -32.14
CA SER A 36 -6.11 -21.79 -32.34
C SER A 36 -5.90 -22.59 -31.04
N ARG A 37 -6.57 -22.18 -29.94
CA ARG A 37 -6.59 -22.85 -28.63
C ARG A 37 -5.21 -23.09 -28.03
N CYS A 38 -4.70 -24.32 -28.10
CA CYS A 38 -3.46 -24.74 -27.46
C CYS A 38 -2.23 -24.41 -28.31
N THR A 39 -2.38 -24.39 -29.63
CA THR A 39 -1.26 -24.26 -30.57
C THR A 39 -0.63 -22.86 -30.65
N PRO A 40 -1.27 -21.74 -30.26
CA PRO A 40 -0.60 -20.45 -30.07
C PRO A 40 0.61 -20.53 -29.12
N CYS A 41 0.50 -21.34 -28.06
CA CYS A 41 1.54 -21.47 -27.05
C CYS A 41 2.40 -22.71 -27.24
N HIS A 42 1.76 -23.84 -27.53
CA HIS A 42 2.42 -25.15 -27.63
C HIS A 42 2.77 -25.51 -29.07
N SER A 43 3.98 -26.00 -29.28
CA SER A 43 4.40 -26.76 -30.46
C SER A 43 3.75 -28.14 -30.42
N SER A 44 3.14 -28.57 -31.53
CA SER A 44 2.47 -29.87 -31.65
C SER A 44 3.44 -31.06 -31.68
N HIS A 45 4.72 -30.82 -31.97
CA HIS A 45 5.79 -31.82 -31.99
C HIS A 45 6.98 -31.33 -31.15
N GLY A 46 6.80 -31.34 -29.84
CA GLY A 46 7.81 -30.91 -28.88
C GLY A 46 8.74 -32.03 -28.42
N VAL A 47 9.80 -31.64 -27.72
CA VAL A 47 10.75 -32.56 -27.07
C VAL A 47 10.15 -33.01 -25.74
N SER A 48 10.27 -34.31 -25.44
CA SER A 48 9.81 -34.87 -24.16
C SER A 48 10.40 -34.11 -22.96
N ASN A 49 9.61 -33.95 -21.90
CA ASN A 49 9.98 -33.21 -20.68
C ASN A 49 10.31 -31.72 -20.87
N THR A 50 9.84 -31.10 -21.96
CA THR A 50 9.92 -29.64 -22.13
C THR A 50 8.53 -29.02 -22.05
N PRO A 51 8.42 -27.71 -21.77
CA PRO A 51 7.14 -26.99 -21.85
C PRO A 51 6.52 -26.96 -23.27
N MET A 52 7.23 -27.45 -24.28
CA MET A 52 6.82 -27.45 -25.69
C MET A 52 6.45 -26.05 -26.22
N LEU A 53 7.05 -24.97 -25.70
CA LEU A 53 6.78 -23.62 -26.17
C LEU A 53 7.37 -23.37 -27.56
N ARG A 54 6.73 -22.49 -28.35
CA ARG A 54 7.24 -22.06 -29.66
C ARG A 54 8.51 -21.23 -29.56
N GLU A 55 8.62 -20.44 -28.50
CA GLU A 55 9.73 -19.56 -28.18
C GLU A 55 10.06 -19.72 -26.69
N ALA A 56 11.31 -19.47 -26.31
CA ALA A 56 11.76 -19.61 -24.93
C ALA A 56 11.59 -18.29 -24.15
N GLY A 57 11.37 -18.41 -22.84
CA GLY A 57 11.38 -17.28 -21.91
C GLY A 57 10.27 -16.25 -22.17
N ASP A 58 10.55 -15.00 -21.77
CA ASP A 58 9.59 -13.89 -21.83
C ASP A 58 9.31 -13.40 -23.25
N GLU A 59 10.24 -13.60 -24.18
CA GLU A 59 10.07 -13.26 -25.59
C GLU A 59 8.79 -13.87 -26.18
N PHE A 60 8.46 -15.10 -25.75
CA PHE A 60 7.20 -15.75 -26.13
C PHE A 60 5.98 -14.89 -25.73
N CYS A 61 5.95 -14.40 -24.49
CA CYS A 61 4.86 -13.58 -23.97
C CYS A 61 4.82 -12.21 -24.67
N LEU A 62 5.99 -11.60 -24.85
CA LEU A 62 6.15 -10.30 -25.52
C LEU A 62 5.86 -10.37 -27.03
N GLY A 63 5.87 -11.57 -27.63
CA GLY A 63 5.38 -11.80 -28.99
C GLY A 63 3.93 -11.34 -29.18
N CYS A 64 3.10 -11.44 -28.13
CA CYS A 64 1.71 -10.95 -28.10
C CYS A 64 1.57 -9.66 -27.27
N HIS A 65 2.29 -9.53 -26.16
CA HIS A 65 2.18 -8.39 -25.24
C HIS A 65 3.12 -7.23 -25.60
N SER A 66 3.08 -6.86 -26.87
CA SER A 66 3.80 -5.72 -27.45
C SER A 66 2.96 -5.06 -28.53
N THR A 67 3.39 -3.87 -28.97
CA THR A 67 2.79 -3.17 -30.14
C THR A 67 2.76 -4.02 -31.42
N ARG A 68 3.63 -5.04 -31.55
CA ARG A 68 3.66 -5.95 -32.72
C ARG A 68 2.33 -6.67 -32.91
N SER A 69 1.61 -6.92 -31.83
CA SER A 69 0.30 -7.58 -31.87
C SER A 69 -0.83 -6.69 -32.38
N ALA A 70 -0.60 -5.39 -32.63
CA ALA A 70 -1.59 -4.52 -33.25
C ALA A 70 -1.88 -4.91 -34.72
N ASP A 71 -0.90 -5.49 -35.42
CA ASP A 71 -1.03 -5.93 -36.82
C ASP A 71 -1.95 -7.16 -36.95
N PRO A 72 -3.05 -7.08 -37.73
CA PRO A 72 -3.93 -8.22 -37.98
C PRO A 72 -3.24 -9.45 -38.60
N GLN A 73 -2.20 -9.27 -39.42
CA GLN A 73 -1.43 -10.40 -39.97
C GLN A 73 -0.65 -11.10 -38.86
N ARG A 74 0.05 -10.34 -38.02
CA ARG A 74 0.73 -10.88 -36.83
C ARG A 74 -0.23 -11.60 -35.89
N LYS A 75 -1.40 -11.02 -35.55
CA LYS A 75 -2.42 -11.69 -34.73
C LYS A 75 -2.80 -13.06 -35.28
N ARG A 76 -3.06 -13.15 -36.60
CA ARG A 76 -3.38 -14.42 -37.26
C ARG A 76 -2.23 -15.42 -37.18
N SER A 77 -0.98 -15.01 -37.39
CA SER A 77 0.18 -15.92 -37.26
C SER A 77 0.37 -16.46 -35.83
N LEU A 78 -0.06 -15.69 -34.83
CA LEU A 78 -0.05 -16.07 -33.42
C LEU A 78 -1.30 -16.86 -33.00
N GLY A 79 -2.23 -17.13 -33.93
CA GLY A 79 -3.47 -17.86 -33.64
C GLY A 79 -4.46 -17.07 -32.77
N MET A 80 -4.38 -15.74 -32.82
CA MET A 80 -5.28 -14.81 -32.14
C MET A 80 -6.40 -14.33 -33.06
N SER A 81 -7.55 -14.03 -32.47
CA SER A 81 -8.65 -13.33 -33.13
C SER A 81 -8.24 -11.88 -33.48
N THR A 82 -8.76 -11.31 -34.56
CA THR A 82 -8.58 -9.89 -34.88
C THR A 82 -9.16 -8.97 -33.80
N SER A 83 -10.18 -9.45 -33.06
CA SER A 83 -10.80 -8.77 -31.93
C SER A 83 -10.03 -8.89 -30.61
N ALA A 84 -8.88 -9.57 -30.60
CA ALA A 84 -8.01 -9.65 -29.43
C ALA A 84 -7.19 -8.36 -29.32
N HIS A 85 -7.11 -7.81 -28.11
CA HIS A 85 -6.37 -6.58 -27.80
C HIS A 85 -5.48 -6.86 -26.59
N PRO A 86 -4.38 -7.62 -26.78
CA PRO A 86 -3.43 -7.83 -25.70
C PRO A 86 -2.82 -6.47 -25.30
N ALA A 87 -2.61 -6.27 -24.00
CA ALA A 87 -1.97 -5.06 -23.53
C ALA A 87 -0.48 -5.04 -23.91
N ASP A 88 0.06 -3.86 -24.21
CA ASP A 88 1.48 -3.63 -24.44
C ASP A 88 2.20 -3.62 -23.09
N ILE A 89 2.75 -4.77 -22.70
CA ILE A 89 3.54 -4.91 -21.46
C ILE A 89 5.01 -4.54 -21.74
N GLU A 90 5.45 -4.76 -22.98
CA GLU A 90 6.81 -4.48 -23.41
C GLU A 90 7.19 -2.99 -23.24
N SER A 91 6.24 -2.07 -23.44
CA SER A 91 6.42 -0.64 -23.13
C SER A 91 6.70 -0.38 -21.65
N GLU A 92 6.02 -1.11 -20.76
CA GLU A 92 6.13 -0.90 -19.31
C GLU A 92 7.45 -1.42 -18.77
N LEU A 93 7.94 -2.54 -19.30
CA LEU A 93 9.25 -3.10 -18.95
C LEU A 93 10.43 -2.19 -19.35
N ARG A 94 10.19 -1.21 -20.23
CA ARG A 94 11.18 -0.19 -20.64
C ARG A 94 11.19 1.06 -19.76
N LYS A 95 10.26 1.19 -18.81
CA LYS A 95 10.24 2.31 -17.86
C LYS A 95 11.45 2.28 -16.92
N PRO A 96 11.76 3.40 -16.22
CA PRO A 96 12.90 3.48 -15.30
C PRO A 96 12.85 2.47 -14.15
N TYR A 97 11.65 2.17 -13.61
CA TYR A 97 11.44 1.22 -12.53
C TYR A 97 10.59 0.01 -12.94
N PRO A 98 11.16 -0.95 -13.70
CA PRO A 98 10.44 -2.13 -14.15
C PRO A 98 10.81 -3.37 -13.34
N HIS A 99 9.93 -4.37 -13.37
CA HIS A 99 10.17 -5.66 -12.70
C HIS A 99 11.00 -6.63 -13.56
N ARG A 100 12.09 -6.16 -14.19
CA ARG A 100 12.89 -6.91 -15.21
C ARG A 100 13.61 -8.16 -14.70
N TRP A 101 13.81 -8.30 -13.40
CA TRP A 101 14.53 -9.44 -12.83
C TRP A 101 13.65 -10.67 -12.60
N ALA A 102 12.33 -10.51 -12.71
CA ALA A 102 11.37 -11.61 -12.68
C ALA A 102 10.94 -11.94 -14.11
N SER A 103 10.93 -13.23 -14.45
CA SER A 103 10.28 -13.68 -15.68
C SER A 103 8.76 -13.57 -15.57
N CYS A 104 8.07 -13.51 -16.70
CA CYS A 104 6.61 -13.46 -16.76
C CYS A 104 5.99 -14.60 -15.94
N GLN A 105 6.61 -15.77 -15.99
CA GLN A 105 6.12 -16.97 -15.33
C GLN A 105 6.39 -16.95 -13.83
N ASP A 106 7.31 -16.15 -13.30
CA ASP A 106 7.53 -16.07 -11.85
C ASP A 106 6.30 -15.52 -11.12
N CYS A 107 5.55 -14.64 -11.78
CA CYS A 107 4.32 -14.06 -11.26
C CYS A 107 3.03 -14.62 -11.88
N HIS A 108 3.07 -15.12 -13.13
CA HIS A 108 1.86 -15.59 -13.81
C HIS A 108 1.80 -17.11 -13.98
N SER A 109 0.62 -17.68 -13.77
CA SER A 109 0.32 -19.06 -14.17
C SER A 109 -0.27 -19.13 -15.57
N VAL A 110 0.49 -19.71 -16.50
CA VAL A 110 0.11 -19.84 -17.91
C VAL A 110 -1.02 -20.84 -18.18
N HIS A 111 -1.29 -21.76 -17.25
CA HIS A 111 -2.45 -22.67 -17.30
C HIS A 111 -3.58 -22.27 -16.34
N GLY A 112 -3.53 -21.03 -15.85
CA GLY A 112 -4.51 -20.47 -14.93
C GLY A 112 -4.31 -20.91 -13.47
N VAL A 113 -4.85 -20.09 -12.57
CA VAL A 113 -4.93 -20.35 -11.13
C VAL A 113 -6.37 -20.73 -10.77
N GLN A 114 -6.55 -21.71 -9.88
CA GLN A 114 -7.89 -22.15 -9.44
C GLN A 114 -8.62 -21.06 -8.64
N SER A 115 -7.89 -20.16 -7.97
CA SER A 115 -8.42 -19.03 -7.20
C SER A 115 -9.13 -17.98 -8.06
N VAL A 116 -8.75 -17.80 -9.32
CA VAL A 116 -9.43 -16.90 -10.29
C VAL A 116 -10.64 -17.60 -10.96
N ARG A 117 -10.94 -18.85 -10.59
CA ARG A 117 -12.18 -19.54 -10.96
C ARG A 117 -13.35 -19.30 -10.00
N ARG A 118 -13.13 -18.60 -8.87
CA ARG A 118 -14.25 -18.06 -8.08
C ARG A 118 -14.70 -16.76 -8.72
N GLY A 119 -15.87 -16.82 -9.36
CA GLY A 119 -16.49 -15.69 -10.01
C GLY A 119 -16.73 -14.49 -9.06
N LEU A 120 -16.88 -13.33 -9.70
CA LEU A 120 -17.46 -12.10 -9.13
C LEU A 120 -16.61 -11.38 -8.06
N VAL A 121 -15.28 -11.39 -8.15
CA VAL A 121 -14.55 -10.22 -7.63
C VAL A 121 -14.50 -9.22 -8.78
N GLU A 122 -15.28 -8.15 -8.66
CA GLU A 122 -15.14 -6.96 -9.49
C GLU A 122 -13.64 -6.61 -9.62
N PRO A 123 -13.19 -6.08 -10.77
CA PRO A 123 -11.78 -5.83 -11.01
C PRO A 123 -11.21 -4.91 -9.92
N PHE A 124 -10.42 -5.48 -9.02
CA PHE A 124 -9.51 -4.77 -8.10
C PHE A 124 -10.18 -3.68 -7.26
N THR A 125 -11.11 -4.06 -6.38
CA THR A 125 -11.62 -3.15 -5.35
C THR A 125 -10.60 -3.03 -4.22
N MET A 126 -10.05 -1.82 -4.03
CA MET A 126 -9.21 -1.49 -2.89
C MET A 126 -9.98 -1.77 -1.58
N GLY A 127 -9.28 -2.27 -0.56
CA GLY A 127 -9.90 -2.66 0.71
C GLY A 127 -10.18 -4.15 0.86
N GLN A 128 -9.95 -4.97 -0.17
CA GLN A 128 -10.05 -6.44 -0.12
C GLN A 128 -8.69 -7.10 -0.39
N VAL A 129 -8.53 -8.33 0.08
CA VAL A 129 -7.33 -9.14 -0.21
C VAL A 129 -7.34 -9.60 -1.66
N LYS A 130 -6.27 -9.31 -2.41
CA LYS A 130 -6.09 -9.78 -3.79
C LYS A 130 -5.49 -11.18 -3.80
N ALA A 131 -6.09 -12.06 -4.61
CA ALA A 131 -5.58 -13.41 -4.84
C ALA A 131 -4.32 -13.39 -5.72
N SER A 132 -3.43 -14.36 -5.53
CA SER A 132 -2.22 -14.44 -6.35
C SER A 132 -2.51 -14.79 -7.82
N PRO A 133 -1.85 -14.15 -8.79
CA PRO A 133 -1.84 -14.58 -10.19
C PRO A 133 -0.96 -15.83 -10.43
N LYS A 134 -0.21 -16.28 -9.41
CA LYS A 134 0.69 -17.44 -9.45
C LYS A 134 0.13 -18.60 -8.60
N ARG A 135 0.07 -19.79 -9.20
CA ARG A 135 -0.28 -21.03 -8.50
C ARG A 135 0.81 -21.36 -7.48
N GLY A 136 0.39 -21.80 -6.30
CA GLY A 136 1.29 -22.08 -5.17
C GLY A 136 1.35 -20.94 -4.16
N PHE A 137 0.65 -19.83 -4.42
CA PHE A 137 0.48 -18.71 -3.50
C PHE A 137 -1.01 -18.40 -3.38
N ASP A 138 -1.48 -18.09 -2.17
CA ASP A 138 -2.88 -17.79 -1.92
C ASP A 138 -3.19 -16.32 -2.23
N THR A 139 -2.35 -15.42 -1.74
CA THR A 139 -2.52 -13.97 -1.92
C THR A 139 -1.43 -13.33 -2.78
N GLU A 140 -1.71 -12.15 -3.32
CA GLU A 140 -0.69 -11.32 -3.99
C GLU A 140 0.50 -11.04 -3.06
N ALA A 141 0.22 -10.72 -1.80
CA ALA A 141 1.25 -10.44 -0.80
C ALA A 141 2.19 -11.65 -0.60
N ASP A 142 1.66 -12.86 -0.55
CA ASP A 142 2.49 -14.08 -0.39
C ASP A 142 3.46 -14.27 -1.56
N LEU A 143 3.01 -13.98 -2.78
CA LEU A 143 3.83 -14.02 -3.98
C LEU A 143 4.90 -12.91 -3.94
N CYS A 144 4.52 -11.67 -3.66
CA CYS A 144 5.48 -10.56 -3.62
C CYS A 144 6.56 -10.78 -2.56
N LEU A 145 6.16 -11.22 -1.36
CA LEU A 145 7.06 -11.47 -0.25
C LEU A 145 7.87 -12.76 -0.40
N SER A 146 7.60 -13.63 -1.37
CA SER A 146 8.51 -14.76 -1.64
C SER A 146 9.88 -14.28 -2.13
N CYS A 147 9.93 -13.09 -2.74
CA CYS A 147 11.16 -12.46 -3.23
C CYS A 147 11.54 -11.21 -2.42
N HIS A 148 10.55 -10.38 -2.06
CA HIS A 148 10.75 -9.11 -1.35
C HIS A 148 10.59 -9.22 0.17
N GLY A 149 10.39 -10.43 0.70
CA GLY A 149 10.05 -10.62 2.11
C GLY A 149 11.22 -10.44 3.07
N THR A 150 12.44 -10.74 2.65
CA THR A 150 13.68 -10.48 3.40
C THR A 150 14.49 -9.41 2.68
N ARG A 151 15.55 -8.86 3.31
CA ARG A 151 16.55 -8.03 2.60
C ARG A 151 16.88 -8.72 1.28
N GLY A 152 16.43 -8.13 0.16
CA GLY A 152 16.16 -8.87 -1.08
C GLY A 152 17.35 -9.68 -1.59
N VAL A 153 17.07 -10.67 -2.44
CA VAL A 153 18.11 -11.36 -3.22
C VAL A 153 18.90 -10.30 -4.00
N GLY A 154 20.19 -10.11 -3.67
CA GLY A 154 21.06 -9.12 -4.32
C GLY A 154 21.27 -7.81 -3.54
N GLY A 155 20.75 -7.65 -2.32
CA GLY A 155 21.14 -6.56 -1.41
C GLY A 155 20.66 -5.15 -1.78
N GLY A 156 19.68 -5.03 -2.68
CA GLY A 156 19.13 -3.75 -3.15
C GLY A 156 17.99 -3.18 -2.30
N ASP A 157 17.33 -3.99 -1.47
CA ASP A 157 16.31 -3.52 -0.52
C ASP A 157 16.93 -3.44 0.89
N PRO A 158 17.05 -2.23 1.48
CA PRO A 158 17.56 -2.08 2.84
C PRO A 158 16.61 -2.62 3.91
N HIS A 159 15.34 -2.93 3.56
CA HIS A 159 14.30 -3.33 4.49
C HIS A 159 13.99 -4.82 4.43
N ASP A 160 13.63 -5.38 5.59
CA ASP A 160 13.00 -6.69 5.69
C ASP A 160 11.49 -6.46 5.73
N LEU A 161 10.82 -6.54 4.58
CA LEU A 161 9.40 -6.19 4.48
C LEU A 161 8.52 -7.12 5.31
N ARG A 162 8.89 -8.39 5.48
CA ARG A 162 8.16 -9.28 6.42
C ARG A 162 8.29 -8.78 7.85
N ALA A 163 9.47 -8.30 8.24
CA ALA A 163 9.65 -7.74 9.57
C ALA A 163 8.84 -6.44 9.76
N LEU A 164 8.76 -5.56 8.76
CA LEU A 164 7.99 -4.31 8.87
C LEU A 164 6.47 -4.53 8.83
N LEU A 165 5.99 -5.48 8.02
CA LEU A 165 4.58 -5.81 7.86
C LEU A 165 4.06 -6.84 8.88
N ASP A 166 4.89 -7.26 9.84
CA ASP A 166 4.51 -8.26 10.83
C ASP A 166 3.27 -7.79 11.62
N PRO A 167 2.17 -8.58 11.66
CA PRO A 167 0.97 -8.20 12.37
C PRO A 167 1.13 -7.95 13.87
N ARG A 168 2.28 -8.35 14.45
CA ARG A 168 2.66 -8.12 15.85
C ARG A 168 3.27 -6.74 16.08
N ASN A 169 3.63 -6.03 15.01
CA ASN A 169 4.19 -4.68 15.13
C ASN A 169 3.14 -3.69 15.64
N PRO A 170 3.57 -2.63 16.35
CA PRO A 170 2.66 -1.59 16.81
C PRO A 170 1.90 -0.88 15.68
N SER A 171 2.49 -0.77 14.49
CA SER A 171 1.81 -0.23 13.32
C SER A 171 2.37 -0.77 12.00
N TYR A 172 1.47 -0.92 11.02
CA TYR A 172 1.75 -1.39 9.66
C TYR A 172 0.59 -1.05 8.74
N HIS A 173 0.84 -0.90 7.44
CA HIS A 173 -0.25 -0.92 6.47
C HIS A 173 -0.85 -2.35 6.37
N PRO A 174 -2.18 -2.49 6.22
CA PRO A 174 -2.88 -3.76 6.42
C PRO A 174 -2.74 -4.75 5.24
N VAL A 175 -1.50 -5.14 4.93
CA VAL A 175 -1.15 -6.03 3.83
C VAL A 175 -1.23 -7.49 4.24
N LEU A 176 -0.66 -7.86 5.39
CA LEU A 176 -0.67 -9.24 5.89
C LEU A 176 -1.86 -9.54 6.81
N ALA A 177 -2.33 -8.54 7.53
CA ALA A 177 -3.51 -8.59 8.39
C ALA A 177 -4.23 -7.24 8.38
N THR A 178 -5.44 -7.20 8.93
CA THR A 178 -6.13 -5.95 9.25
C THR A 178 -5.29 -5.12 10.23
N GLY A 179 -5.29 -3.80 10.08
CA GLY A 179 -4.45 -2.91 10.87
C GLY A 179 -4.83 -2.91 12.36
N PRO A 180 -3.87 -2.66 13.27
CA PRO A 180 -4.13 -2.66 14.71
C PRO A 180 -4.87 -1.39 15.18
N ALA A 181 -4.85 -0.33 14.37
CA ALA A 181 -5.52 0.93 14.67
C ALA A 181 -7.04 0.79 14.56
N ARG A 182 -7.75 1.16 15.63
CA ARG A 182 -9.23 1.12 15.69
C ARG A 182 -9.91 2.37 15.14
N ASN A 183 -9.13 3.41 14.85
CA ASN A 183 -9.62 4.67 14.32
C ASN A 183 -8.56 5.27 13.41
N VAL A 184 -8.93 5.51 12.15
CA VAL A 184 -8.10 6.20 11.16
C VAL A 184 -9.02 7.20 10.44
N PRO A 185 -9.22 8.41 11.03
CA PRO A 185 -10.25 9.35 10.57
C PRO A 185 -10.07 9.81 9.12
N SER A 186 -8.82 9.80 8.64
CA SER A 186 -8.49 10.22 7.29
C SER A 186 -8.84 9.19 6.22
N LEU A 187 -9.25 7.95 6.55
CA LEU A 187 -9.59 6.98 5.51
C LEU A 187 -10.80 7.43 4.69
N ARG A 188 -10.61 7.51 3.37
CA ARG A 188 -11.66 7.86 2.40
C ARG A 188 -12.66 6.70 2.28
N SER A 189 -13.94 7.03 2.29
CA SER A 189 -15.00 6.06 1.98
C SER A 189 -14.81 5.46 0.58
N PRO A 190 -15.00 4.14 0.37
CA PRO A 190 -15.59 3.16 1.28
C PRO A 190 -14.58 2.41 2.17
N LEU A 191 -13.33 2.87 2.26
CA LEU A 191 -12.32 2.24 3.12
C LEU A 191 -12.67 2.43 4.60
N SER A 192 -12.25 1.46 5.41
CA SER A 192 -12.40 1.46 6.86
C SER A 192 -11.18 0.80 7.49
N THR A 193 -11.12 0.78 8.83
CA THR A 193 -10.04 0.08 9.54
C THR A 193 -10.02 -1.43 9.28
N ASP A 194 -11.12 -2.00 8.77
CA ASP A 194 -11.21 -3.41 8.37
C ASP A 194 -10.67 -3.68 6.96
N SER A 195 -10.42 -2.63 6.19
CA SER A 195 -9.94 -2.71 4.81
C SER A 195 -8.50 -3.24 4.73
N ARG A 196 -8.23 -3.99 3.65
CA ARG A 196 -6.90 -4.52 3.32
C ARG A 196 -6.27 -3.73 2.18
N VAL A 197 -4.95 -3.54 2.25
CA VAL A 197 -4.14 -2.93 1.20
C VAL A 197 -3.28 -4.02 0.57
N ASN A 198 -3.05 -3.94 -0.74
CA ASN A 198 -2.23 -4.90 -1.48
C ASN A 198 -0.99 -4.20 -2.04
N CYS A 199 0.04 -4.97 -2.39
CA CYS A 199 1.28 -4.43 -2.93
C CYS A 199 1.02 -3.53 -4.15
N THR A 200 0.19 -4.00 -5.09
CA THR A 200 -0.20 -3.27 -6.32
C THR A 200 -1.22 -2.16 -6.13
N ASP A 201 -1.72 -1.93 -4.92
CA ASP A 201 -2.47 -0.69 -4.64
C ASP A 201 -1.52 0.51 -4.60
N CYS A 202 -0.24 0.29 -4.31
CA CYS A 202 0.80 1.31 -4.32
C CYS A 202 1.88 1.09 -5.41
N HIS A 203 2.35 -0.14 -5.58
CA HIS A 203 3.40 -0.52 -6.54
C HIS A 203 2.79 -1.09 -7.81
N THR A 204 2.39 -0.21 -8.72
CA THR A 204 1.71 -0.58 -9.96
C THR A 204 2.16 0.33 -11.10
N ASN A 205 1.64 0.06 -12.29
CA ASN A 205 1.82 0.91 -13.46
C ASN A 205 1.30 2.33 -13.20
N ASP A 206 2.12 3.34 -13.49
CA ASP A 206 1.78 4.77 -13.41
C ASP A 206 0.91 5.28 -14.57
N ASP A 207 0.71 4.47 -15.60
CA ASP A 207 -0.17 4.78 -16.71
C ASP A 207 -1.58 4.18 -16.46
N PRO A 208 -2.61 5.00 -16.19
CA PRO A 208 -3.96 4.49 -15.95
C PRO A 208 -4.59 3.83 -17.19
N ALA A 209 -4.07 4.09 -18.40
CA ALA A 209 -4.47 3.43 -19.63
C ALA A 209 -3.60 2.20 -19.97
N GLY A 210 -2.50 2.00 -19.25
CA GLY A 210 -1.56 0.90 -19.43
C GLY A 210 -2.03 -0.43 -18.82
N PRO A 211 -1.27 -1.53 -19.02
CA PRO A 211 -1.55 -2.78 -18.34
C PRO A 211 -1.40 -2.62 -16.83
N ARG A 212 -2.40 -3.09 -16.08
CA ARG A 212 -2.38 -3.07 -14.61
C ARG A 212 -1.32 -4.03 -14.06
N GLY A 213 -0.82 -3.73 -12.86
CA GLY A 213 0.18 -4.55 -12.16
C GLY A 213 1.59 -3.96 -12.22
N PRO A 214 2.57 -4.56 -11.52
CA PRO A 214 3.85 -3.95 -11.21
C PRO A 214 4.87 -4.07 -12.35
N HIS A 215 4.43 -4.06 -13.61
CA HIS A 215 5.30 -4.32 -14.78
C HIS A 215 6.38 -3.24 -14.92
N GLY A 216 6.00 -1.98 -14.72
CA GLY A 216 6.94 -0.90 -14.53
C GLY A 216 6.27 0.43 -14.28
N SER A 217 7.04 1.36 -13.70
CA SER A 217 6.60 2.72 -13.42
C SER A 217 7.68 3.75 -13.75
N ARG A 218 7.25 4.98 -14.04
CA ARG A 218 8.12 6.17 -14.11
C ARG A 218 8.36 6.82 -12.76
N GLN A 219 7.55 6.50 -11.74
CA GLN A 219 7.67 7.05 -10.40
C GLN A 219 8.74 6.30 -9.60
N ASP A 220 9.51 7.05 -8.82
CA ASP A 220 10.56 6.53 -7.94
C ASP A 220 10.04 5.40 -7.04
N GLY A 221 10.81 4.32 -6.91
CA GLY A 221 10.39 3.14 -6.14
C GLY A 221 9.31 2.28 -6.80
N GLY A 222 9.00 2.50 -8.08
CA GLY A 222 8.03 1.69 -8.81
C GLY A 222 6.57 1.97 -8.42
N LEU A 223 6.26 3.19 -8.00
CA LEU A 223 4.94 3.58 -7.47
C LEU A 223 3.93 3.87 -8.58
N GLY A 224 2.65 3.59 -8.35
CA GLY A 224 1.56 3.84 -9.31
C GLY A 224 1.21 5.32 -9.48
N THR A 225 1.55 6.15 -8.50
CA THR A 225 1.33 7.61 -8.56
C THR A 225 2.47 8.31 -7.85
N ALA A 226 2.52 9.64 -7.98
CA ALA A 226 3.55 10.44 -7.36
C ALA A 226 3.50 10.34 -5.83
N MET A 227 4.70 10.28 -5.24
CA MET A 227 4.97 10.42 -3.82
C MET A 227 6.25 11.22 -3.69
N ASN A 228 6.14 12.46 -3.20
CA ASN A 228 7.32 13.28 -2.99
C ASN A 228 8.17 12.70 -1.85
N GLN A 229 9.45 12.47 -2.16
CA GLN A 229 10.46 11.97 -1.21
C GLN A 229 11.57 13.00 -0.97
N GLN A 230 11.45 14.20 -1.55
CA GLN A 230 12.45 15.25 -1.50
C GLN A 230 11.97 16.40 -0.63
N GLU A 231 12.82 16.83 0.29
CA GLU A 231 12.57 18.00 1.13
C GLU A 231 12.50 19.30 0.31
N GLY A 232 11.86 20.31 0.88
CA GLY A 232 11.80 21.66 0.32
C GLY A 232 10.82 21.81 -0.85
N GLN A 233 10.26 20.71 -1.34
CA GLN A 233 9.18 20.70 -2.32
C GLN A 233 7.83 20.96 -1.62
N PRO A 234 6.94 21.76 -2.23
CA PRO A 234 5.65 22.07 -1.64
C PRO A 234 4.73 20.85 -1.60
N GLU A 235 3.94 20.75 -0.53
CA GLU A 235 2.83 19.80 -0.45
C GLU A 235 1.70 20.17 -1.42
N SER A 236 1.13 19.14 -2.06
CA SER A 236 -0.06 19.24 -2.90
C SER A 236 -0.71 17.87 -3.08
N GLU A 237 -1.99 17.87 -3.49
CA GLU A 237 -2.70 16.63 -3.84
C GLU A 237 -1.96 15.79 -4.88
N THR A 238 -1.30 16.43 -5.85
CA THR A 238 -0.54 15.72 -6.89
C THR A 238 0.82 15.24 -6.40
N ALA A 239 1.50 15.98 -5.52
CA ALA A 239 2.81 15.59 -5.01
C ALA A 239 2.73 14.36 -4.09
N TYR A 240 1.62 14.18 -3.39
CA TYR A 240 1.36 13.06 -2.48
C TYR A 240 0.15 12.23 -2.90
N ALA A 241 -0.12 12.17 -4.21
CA ALA A 241 -1.26 11.48 -4.79
C ALA A 241 -1.39 10.03 -4.31
N LEU A 242 -0.26 9.36 -4.06
CA LEU A 242 -0.24 8.00 -3.53
C LEU A 242 -0.91 7.88 -2.15
N CYS A 243 -0.53 8.74 -1.21
CA CYS A 243 -1.11 8.75 0.14
C CYS A 243 -2.59 9.17 0.08
N TYR A 244 -2.87 10.21 -0.72
CA TYR A 244 -4.20 10.79 -0.81
C TYR A 244 -5.21 9.95 -1.60
N ALA A 245 -4.78 8.87 -2.27
CA ALA A 245 -5.68 7.87 -2.82
C ALA A 245 -6.51 7.18 -1.73
N CYS A 246 -5.93 6.99 -0.54
CA CYS A 246 -6.61 6.36 0.61
C CYS A 246 -6.96 7.35 1.71
N HIS A 247 -6.13 8.39 1.87
CA HIS A 247 -6.28 9.35 2.96
C HIS A 247 -6.85 10.69 2.47
N ASP A 248 -7.77 11.25 3.22
CA ASP A 248 -8.27 12.59 2.99
C ASP A 248 -7.22 13.61 3.40
N ARG A 249 -6.82 14.46 2.45
CA ARG A 249 -5.75 15.43 2.64
C ARG A 249 -6.08 16.41 3.75
N GLN A 250 -7.31 16.91 3.80
CA GLN A 250 -7.70 17.90 4.79
C GLN A 250 -7.69 17.28 6.19
N VAL A 251 -8.21 16.06 6.32
CA VAL A 251 -8.20 15.36 7.61
C VAL A 251 -6.78 15.10 8.10
N VAL A 252 -5.89 14.61 7.23
CA VAL A 252 -4.47 14.36 7.58
C VAL A 252 -3.81 15.66 8.06
N LEU A 253 -3.93 16.75 7.32
CA LEU A 253 -3.19 17.98 7.61
C LEU A 253 -3.74 18.76 8.82
N GLU A 254 -5.04 18.67 9.09
CA GLU A 254 -5.72 19.58 10.03
C GLU A 254 -6.47 18.91 11.18
N GLN A 255 -6.88 17.64 11.05
CA GLN A 255 -7.87 17.02 11.95
C GLN A 255 -7.45 15.64 12.48
N ASP A 256 -6.23 15.20 12.19
CA ASP A 256 -5.71 13.93 12.69
C ASP A 256 -5.17 14.06 14.13
N ALA A 257 -4.78 12.92 14.72
CA ALA A 257 -4.26 12.84 16.08
C ALA A 257 -2.96 13.65 16.28
N PHE A 258 -2.18 13.89 15.23
CA PHE A 258 -1.01 14.76 15.28
C PHE A 258 -1.35 16.17 14.80
N PRO A 259 -1.36 17.19 15.68
CA PRO A 259 -1.88 18.51 15.34
C PRO A 259 -0.90 19.39 14.53
N LEU A 260 0.31 18.90 14.26
CA LEU A 260 1.38 19.68 13.63
C LEU A 260 1.73 19.18 12.21
N HIS A 261 0.86 18.39 11.56
CA HIS A 261 1.08 17.95 10.18
C HIS A 261 1.28 19.13 9.22
N SER A 262 0.41 20.15 9.27
CA SER A 262 0.56 21.34 8.41
C SER A 262 1.91 22.03 8.63
N GLU A 263 2.33 22.21 9.87
CA GLU A 263 3.61 22.86 10.17
C GLU A 263 4.79 22.05 9.58
N HIS A 264 4.82 20.73 9.75
CA HIS A 264 5.94 19.91 9.27
C HIS A 264 5.90 19.71 7.75
N VAL A 265 4.73 19.38 7.19
CA VAL A 265 4.60 18.95 5.80
C VAL A 265 4.41 20.13 4.85
N VAL A 266 3.64 21.16 5.26
CA VAL A 266 3.32 22.31 4.40
C VAL A 266 4.31 23.44 4.61
N ASP A 267 4.48 23.89 5.86
CA ASP A 267 5.30 25.08 6.16
C ASP A 267 6.79 24.77 6.07
N ASN A 268 7.21 23.66 6.69
CA ASN A 268 8.60 23.21 6.68
C ASN A 268 8.95 22.28 5.51
N ARG A 269 7.96 21.86 4.71
CA ARG A 269 8.15 21.06 3.48
C ARG A 269 8.92 19.76 3.70
N ILE A 270 8.59 19.08 4.79
CA ILE A 270 9.13 17.76 5.13
C ILE A 270 8.21 16.67 4.56
N PRO A 271 8.72 15.73 3.75
CA PRO A 271 7.88 14.73 3.13
C PRO A 271 7.40 13.67 4.13
N CYS A 272 6.21 13.09 3.89
CA CYS A 272 5.60 12.15 4.86
C CYS A 272 6.50 10.96 5.19
N ASN A 273 7.26 10.45 4.21
CA ASN A 273 8.16 9.30 4.39
C ASN A 273 9.42 9.60 5.23
N PHE A 274 9.63 10.86 5.60
CA PHE A 274 10.67 11.26 6.53
C PHE A 274 10.31 10.84 7.96
N CYS A 275 9.04 10.92 8.33
CA CYS A 275 8.53 10.47 9.63
C CYS A 275 7.93 9.07 9.58
N HIS A 276 7.26 8.73 8.47
CA HIS A 276 6.51 7.48 8.33
C HIS A 276 7.26 6.45 7.50
N GLU A 277 7.32 5.21 7.99
CA GLU A 277 7.66 4.05 7.18
C GLU A 277 6.36 3.41 6.65
N PRO A 278 6.01 3.60 5.36
CA PRO A 278 4.72 3.16 4.83
C PRO A 278 4.50 1.65 4.90
N HIS A 279 5.52 0.83 5.13
CA HIS A 279 5.29 -0.61 5.36
C HIS A 279 4.89 -0.87 6.81
N GLY A 280 5.64 -0.34 7.77
CA GLY A 280 5.35 -0.48 9.19
C GLY A 280 6.47 0.01 10.08
N ALA A 281 6.18 0.14 11.36
CA ALA A 281 7.15 0.48 12.39
C ALA A 281 7.15 -0.62 13.45
N THR A 282 8.32 -1.13 13.82
CA THR A 282 8.44 -2.25 14.77
C THR A 282 8.30 -1.81 16.23
N SER A 283 8.35 -0.50 16.46
CA SER A 283 8.56 0.08 17.79
C SER A 283 7.64 1.25 18.13
N ALA A 284 6.83 1.76 17.19
CA ALA A 284 5.94 2.90 17.43
C ALA A 284 4.61 2.79 16.66
N LEU A 285 3.60 3.48 17.19
CA LEU A 285 2.29 3.64 16.53
C LEU A 285 2.40 4.58 15.32
N ALA A 286 1.34 4.62 14.51
CA ALA A 286 1.17 5.56 13.39
C ALA A 286 2.33 5.56 12.36
N LEU A 287 2.98 4.40 12.16
CA LEU A 287 4.07 4.20 11.21
C LEU A 287 5.32 5.05 11.50
N ILE A 288 5.44 5.65 12.69
CA ILE A 288 6.56 6.54 13.02
C ILE A 288 7.86 5.73 13.15
N ARG A 289 8.91 6.14 12.43
CA ARG A 289 10.12 5.33 12.26
C ARG A 289 11.34 5.74 13.10
N PHE A 290 11.23 6.76 13.95
CA PHE A 290 12.39 7.34 14.66
C PHE A 290 13.04 6.42 15.71
N ASN A 291 12.42 5.29 16.02
CA ASN A 291 12.94 4.28 16.93
C ASN A 291 13.66 3.13 16.20
N GLU A 292 13.73 3.19 14.87
CA GLU A 292 14.32 2.15 14.03
C GLU A 292 15.80 2.42 13.73
N PRO A 293 16.64 1.38 13.50
CA PRO A 293 18.06 1.56 13.21
C PRO A 293 18.36 2.24 11.86
N THR A 294 17.34 2.47 11.03
CA THR A 294 17.52 3.08 9.71
C THR A 294 17.82 4.56 9.87
N VAL A 295 19.07 4.93 9.56
CA VAL A 295 19.54 6.31 9.57
C VAL A 295 18.76 7.13 8.54
N LEU A 296 17.93 8.04 9.02
CA LEU A 296 17.36 9.09 8.19
C LEU A 296 18.42 10.17 7.98
N GLN A 297 18.81 10.38 6.73
CA GLN A 297 19.59 11.57 6.38
C GLN A 297 18.82 12.80 6.86
N GLY A 298 19.44 13.66 7.68
CA GLY A 298 18.82 14.88 8.20
C GLY A 298 18.16 14.78 9.58
N VAL A 299 18.05 13.58 10.17
CA VAL A 299 17.60 13.40 11.56
C VAL A 299 18.74 12.82 12.40
N THR A 300 19.04 13.46 13.52
CA THR A 300 20.04 12.97 14.49
C THR A 300 19.44 12.84 15.87
N ALA A 301 20.19 12.26 16.80
CA ALA A 301 19.84 12.32 18.21
C ALA A 301 19.62 13.77 18.68
N SER A 302 18.77 13.94 19.68
CA SER A 302 18.56 15.19 20.39
C SER A 302 19.81 15.64 21.14
N SER A 303 19.77 16.82 21.73
CA SER A 303 20.87 17.33 22.56
C SER A 303 21.19 16.47 23.78
N SER A 304 20.24 15.68 24.31
CA SER A 304 20.49 14.66 25.34
C SER A 304 21.09 13.35 24.80
N GLY A 305 21.26 13.21 23.48
CA GLY A 305 21.81 12.02 22.85
C GLY A 305 20.80 10.89 22.61
N VAL A 306 19.50 11.18 22.75
CA VAL A 306 18.42 10.22 22.49
C VAL A 306 17.89 10.43 21.06
N LEU A 307 17.67 9.34 20.33
CA LEU A 307 16.94 9.36 19.06
C LEU A 307 15.69 8.49 19.23
N GLY A 308 14.50 9.10 19.17
CA GLY A 308 13.27 8.35 19.26
C GLY A 308 11.98 9.17 19.30
N TYR A 309 10.88 8.44 19.28
CA TYR A 309 9.53 8.93 19.49
C TYR A 309 8.84 8.09 20.56
N GLU A 310 8.20 8.77 21.50
CA GLU A 310 7.38 8.18 22.55
C GLU A 310 5.90 8.50 22.30
N SER A 311 5.09 7.46 22.17
CA SER A 311 3.62 7.61 22.14
C SER A 311 3.09 7.67 23.56
N LEU A 312 2.49 8.81 23.94
CA LEU A 312 1.91 9.03 25.28
C LEU A 312 0.41 8.73 25.33
N GLY A 313 -0.18 8.34 24.20
CA GLY A 313 -1.57 7.95 24.08
C GLY A 313 -2.19 8.51 22.80
N THR A 314 -3.50 8.33 22.63
CA THR A 314 -4.21 8.88 21.48
C THR A 314 -4.08 10.40 21.45
N GLY A 315 -3.53 10.93 20.35
CA GLY A 315 -3.34 12.36 20.16
C GLY A 315 -2.26 13.00 21.03
N SER A 316 -1.35 12.20 21.61
CA SER A 316 -0.24 12.70 22.40
C SER A 316 1.03 11.89 22.22
N GLY A 317 2.16 12.59 22.14
CA GLY A 317 3.48 11.97 22.03
C GLY A 317 4.60 12.98 22.20
N ALA A 318 5.82 12.48 22.25
CA ALA A 318 7.04 13.26 22.43
C ALA A 318 8.14 12.79 21.48
N CYS A 319 8.85 13.73 20.89
CA CYS A 319 10.00 13.47 20.03
C CYS A 319 11.29 13.78 20.80
N PHE A 320 12.27 12.88 20.67
CA PHE A 320 13.63 13.01 21.14
C PHE A 320 14.55 12.92 19.92
N LEU A 321 14.73 14.03 19.20
CA LEU A 321 15.51 14.06 17.96
C LEU A 321 15.89 15.49 17.57
N THR A 322 16.95 15.64 16.80
CA THR A 322 17.24 16.90 16.09
C THR A 322 16.84 16.75 14.63
N CYS A 323 16.00 17.67 14.13
CA CYS A 323 15.54 17.70 12.75
C CYS A 323 15.72 19.12 12.20
N HIS A 324 16.50 19.28 11.12
CA HIS A 324 16.81 20.59 10.51
C HIS A 324 17.31 21.67 11.50
N GLY A 325 18.11 21.24 12.47
CA GLY A 325 18.67 22.13 13.50
C GLY A 325 17.69 22.50 14.63
N VAL A 326 16.46 22.00 14.57
CA VAL A 326 15.48 22.10 15.67
C VAL A 326 15.65 20.88 16.57
N ASP A 327 16.06 21.13 17.81
CA ASP A 327 16.20 20.11 18.85
C ASP A 327 14.84 19.83 19.51
N HIS A 328 14.43 18.56 19.50
CA HIS A 328 13.24 18.06 20.18
C HIS A 328 13.74 17.24 21.38
N ASP A 329 13.73 17.79 22.60
CA ASP A 329 14.33 17.14 23.78
C ASP A 329 13.65 17.38 25.16
N PRO A 330 12.46 16.80 25.41
CA PRO A 330 11.48 16.43 24.40
C PRO A 330 10.71 17.68 23.92
N LEU A 331 10.32 17.66 22.66
CA LEU A 331 9.17 18.44 22.21
C LEU A 331 8.00 17.47 21.99
N GLY A 332 6.89 17.75 22.64
CA GLY A 332 5.70 16.90 22.58
C GLY A 332 4.44 17.62 22.15
N TYR A 333 3.36 16.85 22.06
CA TYR A 333 2.04 17.33 21.70
C TYR A 333 0.97 16.60 22.51
N GLY A 334 -0.21 17.18 22.57
CA GLY A 334 -1.34 16.64 23.33
C GLY A 334 -1.28 16.97 24.81
N ALA A 335 -1.95 16.16 25.63
CA ALA A 335 -2.07 16.41 27.06
C ALA A 335 -0.70 16.36 27.74
N GLY A 336 -0.33 17.42 28.45
CA GLY A 336 0.95 17.53 29.16
C GLY A 336 2.00 18.39 28.45
N PHE A 337 1.68 19.01 27.31
CA PHE A 337 2.56 19.96 26.62
C PHE A 337 1.85 21.29 26.36
N ASP A 338 2.62 22.37 26.30
CA ASP A 338 2.11 23.68 25.88
C ASP A 338 2.03 23.79 24.34
N SER A 339 1.63 24.96 23.84
CA SER A 339 1.54 25.21 22.38
C SER A 339 2.89 25.22 21.66
N LYS A 340 4.00 25.21 22.39
CA LYS A 340 5.37 25.13 21.85
C LYS A 340 5.95 23.72 22.03
N GLY A 341 5.16 22.78 22.54
CA GLY A 341 5.58 21.41 22.80
C GLY A 341 6.46 21.24 24.04
N LEU A 342 6.52 22.22 24.94
CA LEU A 342 7.28 22.11 26.18
C LEU A 342 6.47 21.35 27.24
N PRO A 343 7.10 20.43 28.01
CA PRO A 343 6.43 19.70 29.08
C PRO A 343 5.81 20.62 30.13
N LEU A 344 4.56 20.37 30.48
CA LEU A 344 3.85 21.01 31.58
C LEU A 344 4.06 20.22 32.87
N VAL A 345 4.35 20.91 33.97
CA VAL A 345 4.36 20.33 35.32
C VAL A 345 3.04 20.63 36.04
N PRO A 346 2.49 19.71 36.84
CA PRO A 346 1.30 20.00 37.63
C PRO A 346 1.58 21.11 38.65
N ASP A 347 0.70 22.11 38.70
CA ASP A 347 0.66 23.08 39.79
C ASP A 347 0.05 22.45 41.05
N MET A 348 0.03 23.20 42.16
CA MET A 348 -0.54 22.75 43.43
C MET A 348 -2.04 22.39 43.38
N TRP A 349 -2.72 22.71 42.27
CA TRP A 349 -4.13 22.43 42.00
C TRP A 349 -4.33 21.39 40.88
N GLY A 350 -3.25 20.75 40.42
CA GLY A 350 -3.28 19.74 39.37
C GLY A 350 -3.40 20.28 37.94
N ARG A 351 -3.24 21.60 37.71
CA ARG A 351 -3.23 22.18 36.36
C ARG A 351 -1.80 22.20 35.80
N GLY A 352 -1.62 21.86 34.53
CA GLY A 352 -0.32 21.96 33.88
C GLY A 352 0.18 23.42 33.76
N VAL A 353 1.38 23.69 34.25
CA VAL A 353 2.08 24.98 34.15
C VAL A 353 3.52 24.77 33.66
N LEU A 354 4.12 25.79 33.04
CA LEU A 354 5.52 25.70 32.61
C LEU A 354 6.48 25.58 33.81
N PRO A 355 7.54 24.76 33.72
CA PRO A 355 8.58 24.71 34.74
C PRO A 355 9.21 26.10 34.94
N GLY A 356 9.10 26.65 36.15
CA GLY A 356 9.65 27.97 36.49
C GLY A 356 8.71 29.16 36.27
N ALA A 357 7.47 28.94 35.84
CA ALA A 357 6.45 29.98 35.87
C ALA A 357 6.15 30.39 37.33
N THR A 358 6.41 31.64 37.68
CA THR A 358 6.11 32.17 39.02
C THR A 358 4.61 32.41 39.16
N GLN A 359 3.92 31.64 40.01
CA GLN A 359 2.55 31.94 40.38
C GLN A 359 2.51 33.18 41.29
N ARG A 360 1.88 34.26 40.83
CA ARG A 360 1.43 35.33 41.73
C ARG A 360 0.23 34.82 42.52
N ILE A 361 0.46 34.46 43.77
CA ILE A 361 -0.62 34.18 44.72
C ILE A 361 -1.35 35.50 45.01
N PRO A 362 -2.70 35.55 44.95
CA PRO A 362 -3.46 36.68 45.48
C PRO A 362 -3.35 36.66 47.01
N ASN A 363 -2.22 37.15 47.52
CA ASN A 363 -1.89 37.57 48.91
C ASN A 363 -0.37 37.67 49.20
N GLY A 364 0.50 37.68 48.18
CA GLY A 364 1.87 38.22 48.34
C GLY A 364 2.84 37.41 49.23
N ARG A 365 2.56 36.14 49.54
CA ARG A 365 3.56 35.25 50.16
C ARG A 365 4.17 34.32 49.12
N VAL A 366 5.46 34.48 48.87
CA VAL A 366 6.25 33.54 48.06
C VAL A 366 6.57 32.33 48.95
N ALA A 367 6.01 31.17 48.64
CA ALA A 367 6.42 29.90 49.26
C ALA A 367 7.53 29.26 48.40
N PRO A 368 8.65 28.81 48.98
CA PRO A 368 9.64 28.02 48.25
C PRO A 368 9.04 26.67 47.88
N LEU A 369 9.17 26.26 46.62
CA LEU A 369 8.86 24.89 46.19
C LEU A 369 9.94 23.92 46.70
N PRO A 370 9.60 22.64 46.94
CA PRO A 370 10.56 21.64 47.37
C PRO A 370 11.65 21.47 46.31
N ARG A 371 12.91 21.44 46.76
CA ARG A 371 14.07 21.16 45.88
C ARG A 371 13.89 19.79 45.23
N LYS A 372 14.27 19.68 43.95
CA LYS A 372 14.57 18.39 43.31
C LYS A 372 15.41 17.55 44.27
N THR A 373 14.85 16.44 44.74
CA THR A 373 15.67 15.38 45.31
C THR A 373 16.44 14.76 44.16
N ASP A 374 17.75 14.89 44.23
CA ASP A 374 18.73 14.20 43.42
C ASP A 374 18.48 12.68 43.48
N PRO A 375 18.34 11.95 42.37
CA PRO A 375 18.25 10.51 42.41
C PRO A 375 19.66 9.93 42.62
N GLN A 376 20.02 9.71 43.89
CA GLN A 376 21.11 8.80 44.25
C GLN A 376 20.60 7.72 45.19
N LYS A 377 20.24 6.56 44.63
CA LYS A 377 20.85 5.26 44.94
C LYS A 377 20.28 4.16 44.07
#